data_AF-A0A819SAE6-F1
#
_entry.id   AF-A0A819SAE6-F1
#
_cell.length_a   1.000
_cell.length_b   1.000
_cell.length_c   1.000
_cell.angle_alpha   90.00
_cell.angle_beta   90.00
_cell.angle_gamma   90.00
#
_symmetry.space_group_name_H-M   'P 1'
#
loop_
_entity.id
_entity.type
_entity.pdbx_description
1 polymer ?
#
loop_
_entity_poly.entity_id
_entity_poly.type
_entity_poly.pdbx_seq_one_letter_code
_entity_poly.pdbx_strand_id
1 'polypeptide(L)'
;MHEPSNAIQLKVDIEGKIKFDTILKHNIKDNKIVYSNFVDLLPKELREDDPSLQKPSEDELKEKTEKTCQALVALVSSIVSAAMPVQHAEKHAPVQYIRYTPSQPGPAFNSGAKQRIIQMVEVQKDPMEPPRFKINKKIPRGPPSPPVPILHSPTRKVTIKEQQNWKIPPCISNWKNAKGYTIPLDKRSAARCRSFCLSCRI
;
A
#
# COMPACT_ATOMS: atom_id res chain seq x y z
N MET A 1 5.56 -7.51 42.00
CA MET A 1 6.32 -7.24 40.78
C MET A 1 5.34 -7.34 39.62
N HIS A 2 5.01 -6.24 38.94
CA HIS A 2 4.16 -6.31 37.75
C HIS A 2 5.04 -6.68 36.57
N GLU A 3 4.80 -7.85 35.96
CA GLU A 3 5.41 -8.18 34.68
C GLU A 3 4.93 -7.17 33.61
N PRO A 4 5.82 -6.70 32.72
CA PRO A 4 5.42 -5.83 31.62
C PRO A 4 4.46 -6.59 30.69
N SER A 5 3.27 -6.03 30.45
CA SER A 5 2.27 -6.62 29.55
C SER A 5 2.48 -6.17 28.11
N ASN A 6 2.43 -7.11 27.16
CA ASN A 6 2.51 -6.85 25.72
C ASN A 6 1.13 -6.55 25.09
N ALA A 7 0.10 -6.32 25.91
CA ALA A 7 -1.26 -6.10 25.44
C ALA A 7 -1.45 -4.63 25.03
N ILE A 8 -2.12 -4.43 23.88
CA ILE A 8 -2.55 -3.09 23.45
C ILE A 8 -3.59 -2.57 24.45
N GLN A 9 -3.49 -1.29 24.80
CA GLN A 9 -4.43 -0.63 25.70
C GLN A 9 -5.85 -0.63 25.12
N LEU A 10 -6.83 -1.03 25.93
CA LEU A 10 -8.25 -0.96 25.58
C LEU A 10 -8.67 0.50 25.51
N LYS A 11 -9.08 0.95 24.31
CA LYS A 11 -9.64 2.30 24.11
C LYS A 11 -11.16 2.22 24.03
N VAL A 12 -11.83 3.26 24.51
CA VAL A 12 -13.29 3.38 24.53
C VAL A 12 -13.71 4.61 23.72
N ASP A 13 -14.87 4.55 23.08
CA ASP A 13 -15.55 5.66 22.41
C ASP A 13 -16.17 6.64 23.39
N ILE A 14 -16.58 7.80 22.87
CA ILE A 14 -17.35 8.81 23.60
C ILE A 14 -18.69 8.21 24.08
N GLU A 15 -19.24 7.25 23.33
CA GLU A 15 -20.46 6.50 23.66
C GLU A 15 -20.24 5.36 24.68
N GLY A 16 -19.01 5.11 25.13
CA GLY A 16 -18.72 4.04 26.08
C GLY A 16 -18.54 2.64 25.46
N LYS A 17 -18.58 2.51 24.12
CA LYS A 17 -18.30 1.26 23.41
C LYS A 17 -16.79 1.02 23.27
N ILE A 18 -16.36 -0.24 23.29
CA ILE A 18 -14.95 -0.60 23.15
C ILE A 18 -14.51 -0.47 21.69
N LYS A 19 -13.39 0.22 21.44
CA LYS A 19 -12.78 0.42 20.11
C LYS A 19 -11.99 -0.79 19.67
N PHE A 20 -12.65 -1.78 19.09
CA PHE A 20 -11.97 -2.91 18.45
C PHE A 20 -11.15 -2.50 17.21
N ASP A 21 -11.49 -1.36 16.59
CA ASP A 21 -10.77 -0.77 15.45
C ASP A 21 -9.29 -0.48 15.73
N THR A 22 -8.93 -0.31 17.00
CA THR A 22 -7.53 -0.09 17.42
C THR A 22 -6.62 -1.25 17.04
N ILE A 23 -7.14 -2.47 17.00
CA ILE A 23 -6.40 -3.67 16.59
C ILE A 23 -6.01 -3.57 15.11
N LEU A 24 -6.94 -3.11 14.27
CA LEU A 24 -6.73 -2.96 12.83
C LEU A 24 -5.82 -1.77 12.51
N LYS A 25 -5.93 -0.69 13.29
CA LYS A 25 -5.18 0.56 13.07
C LYS A 25 -3.78 0.57 13.68
N HIS A 26 -3.39 -0.43 14.47
CA HIS A 26 -2.13 -0.46 15.21
C HIS A 26 -0.88 -0.13 14.36
N ASN A 27 -0.79 -0.67 13.14
CA ASN A 27 0.34 -0.47 12.22
C ASN A 27 0.02 0.49 11.06
N ILE A 28 -1.06 1.24 11.17
CA ILE A 28 -1.56 2.15 10.15
C ILE A 28 -1.37 3.58 10.66
N LYS A 29 -1.06 4.54 9.77
CA LYS A 29 -1.02 5.96 10.13
C LYS A 29 -2.37 6.40 10.70
N ASP A 30 -2.37 7.18 11.78
CA ASP A 30 -3.59 7.59 12.49
C ASP A 30 -4.65 8.26 11.59
N ASN A 31 -4.20 8.97 10.55
CA ASN A 31 -5.07 9.68 9.61
C ASN A 31 -5.70 8.80 8.52
N LYS A 32 -5.34 7.51 8.43
CA LYS A 32 -5.90 6.61 7.40
C LYS A 32 -7.24 6.07 7.90
N ILE A 33 -8.28 6.34 7.13
CA ILE A 33 -9.63 5.84 7.40
C ILE A 33 -9.67 4.34 7.10
N VAL A 34 -10.21 3.57 8.06
CA VAL A 34 -10.46 2.13 7.95
C VAL A 34 -11.89 1.91 8.41
N TYR A 35 -12.70 1.29 7.55
CA TYR A 35 -14.07 0.90 7.84
C TYR A 35 -14.06 -0.52 8.41
N SER A 36 -14.69 -0.72 9.55
CA SER A 36 -14.66 -2.00 10.30
C SER A 36 -15.98 -2.29 10.98
N ASN A 37 -16.82 -1.27 11.17
CA ASN A 37 -18.04 -1.39 11.93
C ASN A 37 -19.21 -1.78 11.02
N PHE A 38 -20.21 -2.46 11.58
CA PHE A 38 -21.43 -2.78 10.84
C PHE A 38 -22.20 -1.52 10.40
N VAL A 39 -22.06 -0.42 11.13
CA VAL A 39 -22.64 0.88 10.76
C VAL A 39 -22.12 1.37 9.40
N ASP A 40 -20.88 1.02 9.05
CA ASP A 40 -20.27 1.38 7.76
C ASP A 40 -20.88 0.61 6.57
N LEU A 41 -21.52 -0.54 6.83
CA LEU A 41 -22.24 -1.34 5.83
C LEU A 41 -23.65 -0.84 5.54
N LEU A 42 -24.20 0.00 6.42
CA LEU A 42 -25.56 0.50 6.26
C LEU A 42 -25.60 1.56 5.16
N PRO A 43 -26.58 1.49 4.24
CA PRO A 43 -26.76 2.55 3.26
C PRO A 43 -27.13 3.85 3.97
N LYS A 44 -26.50 4.95 3.54
CA LYS A 44 -26.87 6.29 3.98
C LYS A 44 -27.95 6.81 3.04
N GLU A 45 -29.07 7.25 3.61
CA GLU A 45 -30.10 7.96 2.85
C GLU A 45 -29.52 9.32 2.42
N LEU A 46 -29.53 9.58 1.12
CA LEU A 46 -29.03 10.84 0.54
C LEU A 46 -30.22 11.68 0.11
N ARG A 47 -30.22 12.97 0.46
CA ARG A 47 -31.12 13.96 -0.11
C ARG A 47 -30.40 14.66 -1.26
N GLU A 48 -31.11 14.97 -2.33
CA GLU A 48 -30.51 15.60 -3.51
C GLU A 48 -29.87 16.97 -3.19
N ASP A 49 -30.35 17.65 -2.15
CA ASP A 49 -29.88 18.97 -1.72
C ASP A 49 -28.76 18.94 -0.65
N ASP A 50 -28.14 17.77 -0.37
CA ASP A 50 -27.14 17.67 0.69
C ASP A 50 -25.84 18.43 0.34
N PRO A 51 -25.43 19.47 1.10
CA PRO A 51 -24.25 20.29 0.79
C PRO A 51 -22.93 19.51 0.90
N SER A 52 -22.92 18.34 1.53
CA SER A 52 -21.75 17.47 1.65
C SER A 52 -21.39 16.71 0.37
N LEU A 53 -22.35 16.56 -0.56
CA LEU A 53 -22.16 15.87 -1.85
C LEU A 53 -21.66 16.82 -2.94
N GLN A 54 -21.61 18.12 -2.66
CA GLN A 54 -21.11 19.10 -3.60
C GLN A 54 -19.61 18.92 -3.84
N LYS A 55 -19.19 19.14 -5.09
CA LYS A 55 -17.77 19.19 -5.41
C LYS A 55 -17.12 20.33 -4.60
N PRO A 56 -15.85 20.17 -4.18
CA PRO A 56 -15.11 21.28 -3.59
C PRO A 56 -15.09 22.50 -4.52
N SER A 57 -14.87 23.68 -3.93
CA SER A 57 -14.81 24.93 -4.67
C SER A 57 -13.75 24.90 -5.77
N GLU A 58 -13.96 25.65 -6.86
CA GLU A 58 -13.02 25.71 -7.97
C GLU A 58 -11.64 26.20 -7.55
N ASP A 59 -11.57 27.10 -6.57
CA ASP A 59 -10.32 27.65 -6.07
C ASP A 59 -9.51 26.60 -5.28
N GLU A 60 -10.17 25.79 -4.45
CA GLU A 60 -9.51 24.66 -3.78
C GLU A 60 -9.02 23.61 -4.77
N LEU A 61 -9.76 23.38 -5.85
CA LEU A 61 -9.36 22.46 -6.90
C LEU A 61 -8.10 22.96 -7.60
N LYS A 62 -8.02 24.25 -7.95
CA LYS A 62 -6.83 24.86 -8.54
C LYS A 62 -5.64 24.76 -7.58
N GLU A 63 -5.82 25.11 -6.31
CA GLU A 63 -4.76 25.02 -5.29
C GLU A 63 -4.22 23.58 -5.13
N LYS A 64 -5.12 22.58 -5.04
CA LYS A 64 -4.73 21.16 -4.94
C LYS A 64 -4.03 20.68 -6.22
N THR A 65 -4.51 21.11 -7.38
CA THR A 65 -3.89 20.79 -8.68
C THR A 65 -2.48 21.37 -8.77
N GLU A 66 -2.27 22.62 -8.37
CA GLU A 66 -0.95 23.26 -8.37
C GLU A 66 0.01 22.56 -7.40
N LYS A 67 -0.42 22.27 -6.18
CA LYS A 67 0.39 21.53 -5.19
C LYS A 67 0.78 20.14 -5.67
N THR A 68 -0.16 19.41 -6.26
CA THR A 68 0.11 18.06 -6.78
C THR A 68 1.02 18.11 -8.01
N CYS A 69 0.81 19.05 -8.93
CA CYS A 69 1.70 19.29 -10.07
C CYS A 69 3.13 19.59 -9.60
N GLN A 70 3.32 20.50 -8.65
CA GLN A 70 4.64 20.84 -8.11
C GLN A 70 5.34 19.61 -7.49
N ALA A 71 4.60 18.81 -6.70
CA ALA A 71 5.14 17.58 -6.10
C ALA A 71 5.55 16.54 -7.16
N LEU A 72 4.73 16.35 -8.19
CA LEU A 72 5.04 15.43 -9.29
C LEU A 72 6.23 15.91 -10.12
N VAL A 73 6.32 17.21 -10.39
CA VAL A 73 7.48 17.81 -11.08
C VAL A 73 8.77 17.58 -10.29
N ALA A 74 8.75 17.72 -8.95
CA ALA A 74 9.90 17.44 -8.10
C ALA A 74 10.33 15.96 -8.13
N LEU A 75 9.38 15.02 -8.20
CA LEU A 75 9.71 13.60 -8.35
C LEU A 75 10.28 13.30 -9.74
N VAL A 76 9.67 13.85 -10.79
CA VAL A 76 10.11 13.65 -12.17
C VAL A 76 11.49 14.24 -12.40
N SER A 77 11.79 15.43 -11.85
CA SER A 77 13.12 16.04 -11.98
C SER A 77 14.23 15.17 -11.38
N SER A 78 13.95 14.47 -10.26
CA SER A 78 14.90 13.51 -9.66
C SER A 78 15.12 12.25 -10.51
N ILE A 79 14.09 11.78 -11.21
CA ILE A 79 14.18 10.63 -12.11
C ILE A 79 14.95 11.00 -13.38
N VAL A 80 14.64 12.18 -13.94
CA VAL A 80 15.32 12.72 -15.12
C VAL A 80 16.79 13.00 -14.83
N SER A 81 17.11 13.60 -13.68
CA SER A 81 18.51 13.83 -13.31
C SER A 81 19.29 12.53 -13.17
N ALA A 82 18.72 11.49 -12.54
CA ALA A 82 19.37 10.18 -12.46
C ALA A 82 19.54 9.47 -13.82
N ALA A 83 18.67 9.75 -14.78
CA ALA A 83 18.73 9.15 -16.12
C ALA A 83 19.74 9.83 -17.06
N MET A 84 20.17 11.07 -16.75
CA MET A 84 21.17 11.77 -17.55
C MET A 84 22.57 11.18 -17.29
N PRO A 85 23.27 10.66 -18.31
CA PRO A 85 24.53 9.91 -18.14
C PRO A 85 25.73 10.80 -17.79
N VAL A 86 25.70 12.08 -18.16
CA VAL A 86 26.77 13.05 -17.87
C VAL A 86 26.14 14.21 -17.11
N GLN A 87 26.65 14.48 -15.92
CA GLN A 87 26.26 15.62 -15.09
C GLN A 87 27.32 16.72 -15.24
N HIS A 88 26.90 17.98 -15.35
CA HIS A 88 27.82 19.09 -15.15
C HIS A 88 28.28 19.11 -13.69
N ALA A 89 29.48 19.64 -13.42
CA ALA A 89 29.94 19.81 -12.05
C ALA A 89 28.94 20.69 -11.27
N GLU A 90 28.38 20.14 -10.19
CA GLU A 90 27.43 20.86 -9.37
C GLU A 90 28.12 22.03 -8.67
N LYS A 91 27.45 23.19 -8.67
CA LYS A 91 27.94 24.34 -7.91
C LYS A 91 27.65 24.10 -6.44
N HIS A 92 28.64 24.38 -5.60
CA HIS A 92 28.52 24.28 -4.14
C HIS A 92 27.30 25.06 -3.64
N ALA A 93 26.43 24.37 -2.90
CA ALA A 93 25.33 25.01 -2.20
C ALA A 93 25.88 26.00 -1.15
N PRO A 94 25.14 27.08 -0.85
CA PRO A 94 25.53 28.00 0.21
C PRO A 94 25.57 27.29 1.56
N VAL A 95 26.50 27.75 2.41
CA VAL A 95 26.69 27.25 3.78
C VAL A 95 25.40 27.39 4.60
N GLN A 96 24.97 26.32 5.26
CA GLN A 96 23.77 26.31 6.09
C GLN A 96 24.13 26.26 7.59
N TYR A 97 23.54 27.14 8.40
CA TYR A 97 23.68 27.12 9.85
C TYR A 97 22.43 26.53 10.50
N ILE A 98 22.60 25.44 11.25
CA ILE A 98 21.51 24.76 11.95
C ILE A 98 21.72 24.94 13.45
N ARG A 99 20.68 25.42 14.14
CA ARG A 99 20.66 25.49 15.60
C ARG A 99 20.11 24.19 16.17
N TYR A 100 20.96 23.44 16.85
CA TYR A 100 20.63 22.16 17.47
C TYR A 100 20.49 22.31 18.98
N THR A 101 19.38 21.78 19.52
CA THR A 101 19.18 21.65 20.96
C THR A 101 19.28 20.16 21.31
N PRO A 102 20.29 19.72 22.07
CA PRO A 102 20.44 18.32 22.45
C PRO A 102 19.31 17.87 23.39
N SER A 103 18.84 16.64 23.21
CA SER A 103 17.77 16.06 24.05
C SER A 103 18.25 15.69 25.47
N GLN A 104 19.54 15.44 25.64
CA GLN A 104 20.18 15.22 26.94
C GLN A 104 21.04 16.43 27.32
N PRO A 105 20.49 17.41 28.04
CA PRO A 105 21.29 18.50 28.59
C PRO A 105 21.98 18.05 29.88
N GLY A 106 23.27 18.37 30.01
CA GLY A 106 24.02 18.19 31.26
C GLY A 106 25.14 19.23 31.35
N PRO A 107 25.50 19.70 32.56
CA PRO A 107 26.49 20.77 32.74
C PRO A 107 27.90 20.37 32.29
N ALA A 108 28.20 19.06 32.25
CA ALA A 108 29.44 18.52 31.74
C ALA A 108 29.50 18.43 30.19
N PHE A 109 28.35 18.57 29.52
CA PHE A 109 28.26 18.49 28.05
C PHE A 109 28.14 19.89 27.45
N ASN A 110 28.68 20.06 26.23
CA ASN A 110 28.59 21.31 25.47
C ASN A 110 29.15 22.54 26.20
N SER A 111 30.17 22.37 27.05
CA SER A 111 30.79 23.46 27.83
C SER A 111 29.77 24.30 28.62
N GLY A 112 28.68 23.68 29.08
CA GLY A 112 27.60 24.36 29.81
C GLY A 112 26.58 25.11 28.94
N ALA A 113 26.77 25.14 27.61
CA ALA A 113 25.84 25.79 26.70
C ALA A 113 24.61 24.90 26.40
N LYS A 114 23.42 25.52 26.34
CA LYS A 114 22.16 24.80 26.09
C LYS A 114 21.97 24.36 24.64
N GLN A 115 22.62 25.03 23.68
CA GLN A 115 22.42 24.83 22.25
C GLN A 115 23.75 24.84 21.51
N ARG A 116 23.77 24.30 20.29
CA ARG A 116 24.90 24.31 19.36
C ARG A 116 24.48 24.93 18.03
N ILE A 117 25.35 25.70 17.40
CA ILE A 117 25.18 26.13 16.02
C ILE A 117 26.14 25.29 15.18
N ILE A 118 25.59 24.53 14.23
CA ILE A 118 26.34 23.63 13.36
C ILE A 118 26.35 24.24 11.97
N GLN A 119 27.54 24.37 11.40
CA GLN A 119 27.73 24.76 10.02
C GLN A 119 27.75 23.51 9.14
N MET A 120 26.71 23.30 8.34
CA MET A 120 26.63 22.23 7.36
C MET A 120 27.16 22.73 6.02
N VAL A 121 28.14 22.00 5.49
CA VAL A 121 28.73 22.23 4.16
C VAL A 121 28.66 20.92 3.40
N GLU A 122 28.15 20.96 2.16
CA GLU A 122 28.12 19.80 1.29
C GLU A 122 29.54 19.48 0.80
N VAL A 123 29.92 18.20 0.87
CA VAL A 123 31.24 17.77 0.39
C VAL A 123 31.21 17.75 -1.13
N GLN A 124 32.21 18.36 -1.76
CA GLN A 124 32.33 18.36 -3.22
C GLN A 124 32.36 16.92 -3.75
N LYS A 125 31.43 16.60 -4.64
CA LYS A 125 31.41 15.31 -5.33
C LYS A 125 32.28 15.39 -6.60
N ASP A 126 33.13 14.39 -6.79
CA ASP A 126 33.94 14.29 -8.01
C ASP A 126 33.05 13.86 -9.20
N PRO A 127 33.00 14.63 -10.30
CA PRO A 127 32.22 14.28 -11.48
C PRO A 127 32.73 13.02 -12.20
N MET A 128 33.98 12.61 -12.00
CA MET A 128 34.59 11.43 -12.62
C MET A 128 34.58 10.20 -11.72
N GLU A 129 34.06 10.32 -10.49
CA GLU A 129 33.99 9.20 -9.56
C GLU A 129 32.88 8.22 -9.97
N PRO A 130 33.19 6.93 -10.19
CA PRO A 130 32.18 5.92 -10.50
C PRO A 130 31.29 5.60 -9.28
N PRO A 131 30.13 4.94 -9.48
CA PRO A 131 29.26 4.55 -8.38
C PRO A 131 29.96 3.67 -7.33
N ARG A 132 29.94 4.09 -6.06
CA ARG A 132 30.64 3.41 -4.95
C ARG A 132 30.05 2.06 -4.54
N PHE A 133 28.74 1.85 -4.71
CA PHE A 133 28.04 0.68 -4.16
C PHE A 133 27.37 -0.17 -5.24
N LYS A 134 27.26 -1.47 -4.98
CA LYS A 134 26.52 -2.42 -5.83
C LYS A 134 25.00 -2.29 -5.58
N ILE A 135 24.28 -1.71 -6.54
CA ILE A 135 22.82 -1.44 -6.44
C ILE A 135 21.97 -2.69 -6.78
N ASN A 136 22.57 -3.69 -7.42
CA ASN A 136 21.88 -4.88 -7.94
C ASN A 136 21.47 -5.93 -6.88
N LYS A 137 21.49 -5.59 -5.59
CA LYS A 137 21.05 -6.50 -4.53
C LYS A 137 19.52 -6.64 -4.55
N LYS A 138 19.04 -7.79 -5.02
CA LYS A 138 17.61 -8.11 -5.04
C LYS A 138 17.15 -8.54 -3.65
N ILE A 139 16.21 -7.79 -3.08
CA ILE A 139 15.59 -8.07 -1.78
C ILE A 139 14.16 -8.55 -2.06
N PRO A 140 13.63 -9.56 -1.35
CA PRO A 140 12.22 -9.93 -1.47
C PRO A 140 11.33 -8.74 -1.14
N ARG A 141 10.13 -8.70 -1.73
CA ARG A 141 9.15 -7.67 -1.41
C ARG A 141 8.82 -7.75 0.08
N GLY A 142 8.83 -6.60 0.74
CA GLY A 142 8.40 -6.50 2.14
C GLY A 142 6.94 -6.97 2.30
N PRO A 143 6.50 -7.21 3.55
CA PRO A 143 5.10 -7.56 3.81
C PRO A 143 4.18 -6.46 3.27
N PRO A 144 2.99 -6.82 2.76
CA PRO A 144 1.99 -5.83 2.37
C PRO A 144 1.51 -5.04 3.61
N SER A 145 0.79 -3.94 3.37
CA SER A 145 0.04 -3.30 4.45
C SER A 145 -0.89 -4.31 5.13
N PRO A 146 -1.17 -4.17 6.45
CA PRO A 146 -2.06 -5.08 7.16
C PRO A 146 -3.40 -5.24 6.41
N PRO A 147 -3.97 -6.46 6.38
CA PRO A 147 -5.19 -6.72 5.64
C PRO A 147 -6.33 -5.86 6.18
N VAL A 148 -7.08 -5.26 5.27
CA VAL A 148 -8.26 -4.47 5.60
C VAL A 148 -9.41 -5.43 5.94
N PRO A 149 -10.24 -5.13 6.95
CA PRO A 149 -11.46 -5.91 7.22
C PRO A 149 -12.34 -5.98 5.98
N ILE A 150 -12.86 -7.17 5.71
CA ILE A 150 -13.69 -7.42 4.54
C ILE A 150 -15.15 -7.28 4.95
N LEU A 151 -15.79 -6.22 4.47
CA LEU A 151 -17.19 -5.90 4.76
C LEU A 151 -18.10 -6.51 3.69
N HIS A 152 -18.26 -7.84 3.73
CA HIS A 152 -19.19 -8.54 2.84
C HIS A 152 -20.63 -8.47 3.37
N SER A 153 -21.60 -8.56 2.46
CA SER A 153 -22.95 -8.98 2.84
C SER A 153 -22.92 -10.39 3.45
N PRO A 154 -23.93 -10.78 4.25
CA PRO A 154 -24.06 -12.15 4.72
C PRO A 154 -23.95 -13.17 3.57
N THR A 155 -23.26 -14.28 3.81
CA THR A 155 -23.03 -15.31 2.79
C THR A 155 -24.36 -15.91 2.34
N ARG A 156 -24.61 -15.92 1.02
CA ARG A 156 -25.78 -16.58 0.44
C ARG A 156 -25.64 -18.09 0.59
N LYS A 157 -26.71 -18.78 0.98
CA LYS A 157 -26.72 -20.25 1.09
C LYS A 157 -26.73 -20.86 -0.30
N VAL A 158 -25.70 -21.65 -0.62
CA VAL A 158 -25.59 -22.36 -1.91
C VAL A 158 -26.43 -23.63 -1.86
N THR A 159 -27.16 -23.92 -2.94
CA THR A 159 -27.90 -25.19 -3.07
C THR A 159 -27.01 -26.29 -3.64
N ILE A 160 -27.28 -27.56 -3.30
CA ILE A 160 -26.52 -28.71 -3.82
C ILE A 160 -26.56 -28.75 -5.35
N LYS A 161 -27.72 -28.44 -5.94
CA LYS A 161 -27.90 -28.37 -7.39
C LYS A 161 -27.00 -27.31 -8.03
N GLU A 162 -26.95 -26.12 -7.45
CA GLU A 162 -26.06 -25.05 -7.92
C GLU A 162 -24.60 -25.50 -7.87
N GLN A 163 -24.16 -26.06 -6.75
CA GLN A 163 -22.79 -26.56 -6.62
C GLN A 163 -22.45 -27.65 -7.65
N GLN A 164 -23.38 -28.57 -7.93
CA GLN A 164 -23.20 -29.61 -8.94
C GLN A 164 -23.11 -29.04 -10.36
N ASN A 165 -23.92 -28.03 -10.69
CA ASN A 165 -23.87 -27.36 -11.98
C ASN A 165 -22.53 -26.65 -12.21
N TRP A 166 -21.90 -26.16 -11.15
CA TRP A 166 -20.57 -25.54 -11.19
C TRP A 166 -19.41 -26.55 -11.12
N LYS A 167 -19.69 -27.86 -11.13
CA LYS A 167 -18.63 -28.87 -11.14
C LYS A 167 -18.03 -29.01 -12.53
N ILE A 168 -16.90 -28.33 -12.73
CA ILE A 168 -16.17 -28.35 -14.01
C ILE A 168 -15.45 -29.72 -14.17
N PRO A 169 -15.67 -30.45 -15.27
CA PRO A 169 -15.00 -31.72 -15.53
C PRO A 169 -13.49 -31.51 -15.82
N PRO A 170 -12.63 -32.50 -15.51
CA PRO A 170 -11.20 -32.39 -15.77
C PRO A 170 -10.91 -32.29 -17.28
N CYS A 171 -9.96 -31.43 -17.63
CA CYS A 171 -9.56 -31.22 -19.03
C CYS A 171 -8.68 -32.37 -19.52
N ILE A 172 -9.21 -33.22 -20.39
CA ILE A 172 -8.43 -34.26 -21.09
C ILE A 172 -8.07 -33.75 -22.48
N SER A 173 -6.83 -33.30 -22.64
CA SER A 173 -6.37 -32.76 -23.92
C SER A 173 -5.87 -33.88 -24.86
N ASN A 174 -6.11 -33.72 -26.16
CA ASN A 174 -5.64 -34.69 -27.16
C ASN A 174 -4.14 -34.56 -27.46
N TRP A 175 -3.51 -33.43 -27.10
CA TRP A 175 -2.16 -33.08 -27.52
C TRP A 175 -1.15 -33.07 -26.37
N LYS A 176 -1.55 -32.58 -25.20
CA LYS A 176 -0.66 -32.41 -24.03
C LYS A 176 -1.09 -33.31 -22.87
N ASN A 177 -0.17 -34.16 -22.44
CA ASN A 177 -0.27 -34.94 -21.21
C ASN A 177 1.02 -34.75 -20.39
N ALA A 178 1.13 -33.60 -19.72
CA ALA A 178 2.38 -33.18 -19.08
C ALA A 178 2.88 -34.14 -17.99
N LYS A 179 1.95 -34.81 -17.30
CA LYS A 179 2.27 -35.78 -16.23
C LYS A 179 2.31 -37.23 -16.73
N GLY A 180 2.08 -37.48 -18.02
CA GLY A 180 2.15 -38.82 -18.61
C GLY A 180 1.10 -39.81 -18.08
N TYR A 181 -0.06 -39.35 -17.60
CA TYR A 181 -1.09 -40.25 -17.07
C TYR A 181 -1.60 -41.23 -18.14
N THR A 182 -1.78 -42.50 -17.75
CA THR A 182 -2.44 -43.50 -18.58
C THR A 182 -3.95 -43.30 -18.49
N ILE A 183 -4.51 -42.61 -19.47
CA ILE A 183 -5.94 -42.30 -19.55
C ILE A 183 -6.62 -43.38 -20.40
N PRO A 184 -7.67 -44.05 -19.88
CA PRO A 184 -8.41 -45.03 -20.67
C PRO A 184 -9.08 -44.36 -21.88
N LEU A 185 -9.29 -45.15 -22.94
CA LEU A 185 -9.73 -44.63 -24.23
C LEU A 185 -11.12 -43.98 -24.18
N ASP A 186 -12.02 -44.46 -23.30
CA ASP A 186 -13.37 -43.93 -23.11
C ASP A 186 -13.34 -42.46 -22.65
N LYS A 187 -12.52 -42.14 -21.64
CA LYS A 187 -12.39 -40.79 -21.10
C LYS A 187 -11.66 -39.85 -22.06
N ARG A 188 -10.75 -40.39 -22.89
CA ARG A 188 -10.03 -39.61 -23.91
C ARG A 188 -10.93 -39.19 -25.07
N SER A 189 -11.82 -40.09 -25.49
CA SER A 189 -12.81 -39.81 -26.53
C SER A 189 -13.96 -38.94 -26.03
N ALA A 190 -14.32 -39.04 -24.75
CA ALA A 190 -15.44 -38.32 -24.14
C ALA A 190 -15.31 -36.79 -24.19
N ALA A 191 -14.10 -36.24 -24.19
CA ALA A 191 -13.86 -34.80 -24.33
C ALA A 191 -14.11 -34.26 -25.75
N ARG A 192 -14.28 -35.15 -26.75
CA ARG A 192 -14.46 -34.77 -28.15
C ARG A 192 -15.94 -34.86 -28.52
N CYS A 193 -16.66 -33.74 -28.42
CA CYS A 193 -18.02 -33.62 -28.96
C CYS A 193 -18.01 -33.85 -30.49
N ARG A 194 -18.22 -35.08 -30.94
CA ARG A 194 -18.38 -35.41 -32.37
C ARG A 194 -19.86 -35.57 -32.78
N SER A 195 -20.79 -35.72 -31.83
CA SER A 195 -22.19 -36.04 -32.14
C SER A 195 -23.22 -35.14 -31.46
N PHE A 196 -22.82 -34.23 -30.56
CA PHE A 196 -23.73 -33.30 -29.89
C PHE A 196 -23.02 -31.95 -29.70
N CYS A 197 -23.27 -31.01 -30.60
CA CYS A 197 -22.81 -29.64 -30.48
C CYS A 197 -23.99 -28.71 -30.76
N LEU A 198 -24.86 -28.52 -29.76
CA LEU A 198 -25.84 -27.43 -29.75
C LEU A 198 -25.94 -26.69 -28.40
N SER A 199 -25.20 -27.08 -27.35
CA SER A 199 -25.30 -26.39 -26.05
C SER A 199 -23.99 -25.95 -25.41
N CYS A 200 -22.85 -25.99 -26.13
CA CYS A 200 -21.62 -25.32 -25.67
C CYS A 200 -21.29 -24.15 -26.61
N ARG A 201 -22.11 -23.10 -26.52
CA ARG A 201 -21.65 -21.74 -26.74
C ARG A 201 -21.79 -21.04 -25.39
N ILE A 202 -20.61 -20.71 -24.84
CA ILE A 202 -20.34 -20.14 -23.50
C ILE A 202 -20.32 -21.19 -22.40
#